data_AF-A0A4Q0VXU9-F1
#
_entry.id   AF-A0A4Q0VXU9-F1
#
_cell.length_a   1.000
_cell.length_b   1.000
_cell.length_c   1.000
_cell.angle_alpha   90.00
_cell.angle_beta   90.00
_cell.angle_gamma   90.00
#
_symmetry.space_group_name_H-M   'P 1'
#
loop_
_entity.id
_entity.type
_entity.pdbx_description
1 polymer ?
#
loop_
_entity_poly.entity_id
_entity_poly.type
_entity_poly.pdbx_seq_one_letter_code
_entity_poly.pdbx_strand_id
1 'polypeptide(L)' 'MKKEDMLQTLKEQDLTDIIELIEDAENGDLEELELVESVGLLFDEALNKEVIQLLQDLGVKIIYVTDDEE' A
#
# COMPACT_ATOMS: atom_id res chain seq x y z
N MET A 1 -9.78 1.20 -9.90
CA MET A 1 -8.91 0.77 -11.03
C MET A 1 -8.95 -0.76 -11.11
N LYS A 2 -8.53 -1.42 -12.21
CA LYS A 2 -8.27 -2.87 -12.12
C LYS A 2 -6.89 -3.09 -11.52
N LYS A 3 -6.71 -4.19 -10.78
CA LYS A 3 -5.43 -4.57 -10.17
C LYS A 3 -4.28 -4.58 -11.18
N GLU A 4 -4.51 -5.14 -12.37
CA GLU A 4 -3.50 -5.22 -13.44
C GLU A 4 -3.02 -3.84 -13.90
N ASP A 5 -3.95 -2.89 -14.10
CA ASP A 5 -3.62 -1.50 -14.47
C ASP A 5 -2.86 -0.79 -13.34
N MET A 6 -3.20 -1.08 -12.08
CA MET A 6 -2.53 -0.53 -10.91
C MET A 6 -1.09 -1.05 -10.78
N LEU A 7 -0.88 -2.36 -10.90
CA LEU A 7 0.44 -2.98 -10.87
C LEU A 7 1.34 -2.48 -12.01
N GLN A 8 0.76 -2.25 -13.20
CA GLN A 8 1.51 -1.64 -14.29
C GLN A 8 1.95 -0.22 -13.93
N THR A 9 1.04 0.58 -13.36
CA THR A 9 1.33 1.96 -12.94
C THR A 9 2.42 2.02 -11.87
N LEU A 10 2.39 1.10 -10.91
CA LEU A 10 3.43 0.98 -9.88
C LEU A 10 4.78 0.64 -10.50
N LYS A 11 4.79 -0.31 -11.44
CA LYS A 11 6.01 -0.73 -12.14
C LYS A 11 6.60 0.37 -13.02
N GLU A 12 5.77 1.15 -13.70
CA GLU A 12 6.20 2.30 -14.52
C GLU A 12 6.80 3.44 -13.69
N GLN A 13 6.46 3.50 -12.39
CA GLN A 13 7.01 4.46 -11.44
C GLN A 13 8.16 3.87 -10.60
N ASP A 14 8.65 2.68 -10.96
CA ASP A 14 9.70 1.95 -10.21
C ASP A 14 9.35 1.73 -8.72
N LEU A 15 8.05 1.69 -8.38
CA LEU A 15 7.52 1.47 -7.03
C LEU A 15 7.51 -0.02 -6.68
N THR A 16 8.67 -0.66 -6.81
CA THR A 16 8.83 -2.11 -6.66
C THR A 16 8.53 -2.56 -5.22
N ASP A 17 8.90 -1.76 -4.22
CA ASP A 17 8.61 -2.04 -2.81
C ASP A 17 7.11 -2.20 -2.54
N ILE A 18 6.29 -1.42 -3.24
CA ILE A 18 4.82 -1.46 -3.09
C ILE A 18 4.24 -2.69 -3.78
N ILE A 19 4.84 -3.12 -4.89
CA ILE A 19 4.46 -4.36 -5.55
C ILE A 19 4.75 -5.54 -4.61
N GLU A 20 5.93 -5.57 -3.99
CA GLU A 20 6.30 -6.61 -3.02
C GLU A 20 5.33 -6.63 -1.83
N LEU A 21 4.96 -5.47 -1.26
CA LEU A 21 3.95 -5.41 -0.19
C LEU A 21 2.60 -6.01 -0.59
N ILE A 22 2.16 -5.79 -1.82
CA ILE A 22 0.91 -6.38 -2.33
C ILE A 22 1.07 -7.89 -2.47
N GLU A 23 2.21 -8.37 -3.00
CA GLU A 23 2.47 -9.80 -3.14
C GLU A 23 2.55 -10.51 -1.78
N ASP A 24 3.21 -9.91 -0.79
CA ASP A 24 3.25 -10.43 0.59
C ASP A 24 1.85 -10.48 1.21
N ALA A 25 1.04 -9.44 1.01
CA ALA A 25 -0.36 -9.43 1.44
C ALA A 25 -1.19 -10.54 0.78
N GLU A 26 -0.99 -10.80 -0.52
CA GLU A 26 -1.69 -11.86 -1.23
C GLU A 26 -1.32 -13.26 -0.77
N ASN A 27 -0.05 -13.46 -0.42
CA ASN A 27 0.43 -14.72 0.13
C ASN A 27 0.04 -14.90 1.62
N GLY A 28 -0.46 -13.85 2.26
CA GLY A 28 -0.78 -13.82 3.69
C GLY A 28 0.46 -13.65 4.57
N ASP A 29 1.58 -13.23 3.99
CA ASP A 29 2.83 -12.92 4.68
C ASP A 29 2.84 -11.50 5.28
N LEU A 30 1.89 -10.65 4.87
CA LEU A 30 1.65 -9.33 5.45
C LEU A 30 0.29 -9.30 6.17
N GLU A 31 0.30 -9.17 7.49
CA GLU A 31 -0.92 -9.10 8.31
C GLU A 31 -1.26 -7.65 8.72
N GLU A 32 -0.25 -6.82 8.97
CA GLU A 32 -0.42 -5.45 9.45
C GLU A 32 0.55 -4.51 8.72
N LEU A 33 0.10 -3.30 8.39
CA LEU A 33 0.92 -2.26 7.78
C LEU A 33 0.74 -0.95 8.54
N GLU A 34 1.84 -0.45 9.09
CA GLU A 34 1.90 0.85 9.76
C GLU A 34 2.24 1.94 8.75
N LEU A 35 1.47 3.03 8.76
CA LEU A 35 1.70 4.17 7.88
C LEU A 35 1.39 5.50 8.54
N VAL A 36 2.20 6.50 8.22
CA VAL A 36 2.04 7.85 8.78
C VAL A 36 0.85 8.53 8.12
N GLU A 37 -0.15 8.98 8.90
CA GLU A 37 -1.39 9.57 8.36
C GLU A 37 -1.13 10.77 7.46
N SER A 38 -0.12 11.59 7.79
CA SER A 38 0.25 12.78 7.02
C SER A 38 0.96 12.49 5.69
N VAL A 39 1.56 11.31 5.53
CA VAL A 39 2.40 10.96 4.36
C VAL A 39 1.71 9.93 3.46
N GLY A 40 1.03 8.95 4.04
CA GLY A 40 0.47 7.82 3.31
C GLY A 40 1.55 6.81 2.86
N LEU A 41 1.17 5.92 1.95
CA LEU A 41 2.07 4.92 1.34
C LEU A 41 2.70 5.45 0.04
N LEU A 42 1.95 6.26 -0.72
CA LEU A 42 2.35 6.79 -2.02
C LEU A 42 2.06 8.30 -2.12
N PHE A 43 2.90 9.01 -2.86
CA PHE A 43 2.72 10.45 -3.13
C PHE A 43 1.47 10.76 -3.95
N ASP A 44 1.14 9.91 -4.93
CA ASP A 44 -0.09 10.06 -5.70
C ASP A 44 -1.28 9.62 -4.83
N GLU A 45 -2.12 10.58 -4.42
CA GLU A 45 -3.23 10.36 -3.48
C GLU A 45 -4.26 9.34 -4.02
N ALA A 46 -4.51 9.32 -5.32
CA ALA A 46 -5.47 8.40 -5.92
C ALA A 46 -4.92 6.98 -5.93
N LEU A 47 -3.67 6.80 -6.35
CA LEU A 47 -3.00 5.51 -6.33
C LEU A 47 -2.79 5.00 -4.90
N ASN A 48 -2.39 5.88 -3.98
CA ASN A 48 -2.25 5.60 -2.55
C ASN A 48 -3.52 4.96 -1.98
N LYS A 49 -4.67 5.60 -2.23
CA LYS A 49 -5.95 5.13 -1.72
C LYS A 49 -6.33 3.77 -2.31
N GLU A 50 -6.12 3.56 -3.61
CA GLU A 50 -6.43 2.30 -4.27
C GLU A 50 -5.54 1.15 -3.77
N VAL A 51 -4.25 1.40 -3.54
CA VAL A 51 -3.33 0.41 -2.99
C VAL A 51 -3.67 0.06 -1.55
N ILE A 52 -3.92 1.06 -0.69
CA ILE A 52 -4.33 0.84 0.70
C ILE A 52 -5.63 0.03 0.75
N GLN A 53 -6.61 0.37 -0.10
CA GLN A 53 -7.85 -0.38 -0.18
C GLN A 53 -7.62 -1.83 -0.62
N LEU A 54 -6.74 -2.07 -1.60
CA LEU A 54 -6.38 -3.43 -2.03
C LEU A 54 -5.75 -4.22 -0.87
N LEU A 55 -4.80 -3.64 -0.15
CA LEU A 55 -4.15 -4.29 1.00
C LEU A 55 -5.19 -4.66 2.06
N GLN A 56 -6.14 -3.77 2.36
CA GLN A 56 -7.24 -4.06 3.28
C GLN A 56 -8.15 -5.19 2.79
N ASP A 57 -8.47 -5.22 1.50
CA ASP A 57 -9.29 -6.29 0.89
C ASP A 57 -8.56 -7.65 0.92
N LEU A 58 -7.22 -7.63 0.90
CA LEU A 58 -6.37 -8.82 1.06
C LEU A 58 -6.24 -9.28 2.52
N GLY A 59 -6.79 -8.51 3.48
CA GLY A 59 -6.78 -8.85 4.90
C GLY A 59 -5.70 -8.15 5.72
N VAL A 60 -4.94 -7.23 5.12
CA VAL A 60 -3.93 -6.43 5.83
C VAL A 60 -4.62 -5.38 6.68
N LYS A 61 -4.24 -5.30 7.96
CA LYS A 61 -4.73 -4.26 8.86
C LYS A 61 -3.84 -3.02 8.77
N ILE A 62 -4.44 -1.92 8.35
CA ILE A 62 -3.77 -0.62 8.24
C ILE A 62 -3.80 0.10 9.59
N ILE A 63 -2.62 0.46 10.09
CA ILE A 63 -2.43 1.17 11.36
C ILE A 63 -1.88 2.56 11.03
N TYR A 64 -2.69 3.58 11.27
CA TYR A 64 -2.27 4.96 11.10
C TYR A 64 -1.51 5.42 12.33
N VAL A 65 -0.23 5.72 12.15
CA VAL A 65 0.61 6.30 13.20
C VAL A 65 0.76 7.80 12.99
N THR A 66 0.80 8.56 14.08
CA THR A 66 1.18 9.97 14.03
C THR A 66 2.69 10.06 14.11
N ASP A 67 3.31 10.97 13.36
CA ASP A 67 4.76 11.27 13.35
C ASP A 67 5.29 11.80 14.72
N ASP A 68 4.49 11.68 15.79
CA ASP A 68 4.72 12.27 17.12
C ASP A 68 5.40 11.30 18.10
N GLU A 69 6.02 10.22 17.61
CA GLU A 69 6.95 9.38 18.38
C GLU A 69 8.39 9.57 17.87
N GLU A 70 8.96 10.74 18.16
CA GLU A 70 10.42 10.98 18.17
C GLU A 70 11.12 10.26 19.34
#